data_AF-A0A0R0LQY4-F1
#
_entry.id   AF-A0A0R0LQY4-F1
#
_cell.length_a   1.000
_cell.length_b   1.000
_cell.length_c   1.000
_cell.angle_alpha   90.00
_cell.angle_beta   90.00
_cell.angle_gamma   90.00
#
_symmetry.space_group_name_H-M   'P 1'
#
loop_
_entity.id
_entity.type
_entity.pdbx_description
1 polymer ?
#
loop_
_entity_poly.entity_id
_entity_poly.type
_entity_poly.pdbx_seq_one_letter_code
_entity_poly.pdbx_strand_id
1 'polypeptide(L)' 'MLTTDYIKSLRDQHLHLDQQIHVLMQHSNNELEIRRLKKLKLKLKDHIDQLERSQTPDIPA' A
#
# COMPACT_ATOMS: atom_id res chain seq x y z
N MET A 1 6.01 12.39 -18.02
CA MET A 1 5.59 12.64 -16.63
C MET A 1 4.25 11.95 -16.39
N LEU A 2 4.23 10.64 -16.13
CA LEU A 2 2.99 9.87 -15.90
C LEU A 2 3.15 8.89 -14.71
N THR A 3 4.38 8.45 -14.45
CA THR A 3 4.70 7.49 -13.39
C THR A 3 4.63 8.08 -11.98
N THR A 4 4.95 9.37 -11.83
CA THR A 4 4.93 10.05 -10.53
C THR A 4 3.51 10.22 -9.99
N ASP A 5 2.54 10.51 -10.86
CA ASP A 5 1.11 10.59 -10.49
C ASP A 5 0.54 9.23 -10.11
N TYR A 6 1.00 8.17 -10.79
CA TYR A 6 0.60 6.80 -10.47
C TYR A 6 1.09 6.36 -9.08
N ILE A 7 2.35 6.64 -8.73
CA ILE A 7 2.90 6.37 -7.40
C ILE A 7 2.15 7.15 -6.33
N LYS A 8 1.80 8.42 -6.59
CA LYS A 8 0.95 9.21 -5.69
C LYS A 8 -0.41 8.55 -5.45
N SER A 9 -1.07 8.09 -6.50
CA SER A 9 -2.37 7.40 -6.38
C SER A 9 -2.26 6.10 -5.57
N LEU A 10 -1.19 5.33 -5.76
CA LEU A 10 -0.94 4.12 -4.98
C LEU A 10 -0.68 4.43 -3.49
N ARG A 11 0.03 5.53 -3.20
CA ARG A 11 0.26 5.99 -1.82
C ARG A 11 -1.04 6.45 -1.14
N ASP A 12 -1.91 7.11 -1.89
CA ASP A 12 -3.23 7.53 -1.40
C ASP A 12 -4.12 6.30 -1.09
N GLN A 13 -4.17 5.32 -1.99
CA GLN A 13 -4.84 4.04 -1.75
C GLN A 13 -4.28 3.30 -0.52
N HIS A 14 -2.96 3.31 -0.35
CA HIS A 14 -2.32 2.71 0.82
C HIS A 14 -2.72 3.43 2.12
N LEU A 15 -2.81 4.76 2.12
CA LEU A 15 -3.29 5.55 3.27
C LEU A 15 -4.75 5.22 3.60
N HIS A 16 -5.59 5.12 2.57
CA HIS A 16 -7.00 4.79 2.72
C HIS A 16 -7.19 3.39 3.32
N LEU A 17 -6.42 2.40 2.86
CA LEU A 17 -6.43 1.06 3.45
C LEU A 17 -5.98 1.07 4.90
N ASP A 18 -5.02 1.92 5.26
CA ASP A 18 -4.56 2.03 6.65
C ASP A 18 -5.64 2.61 7.56
N GLN A 19 -6.35 3.63 7.09
CA GLN A 19 -7.51 4.19 7.78
C GLN A 19 -8.63 3.15 7.94
N GLN A 20 -8.94 2.38 6.89
CA GLN A 20 -9.92 1.30 6.99
C GLN A 20 -9.50 0.23 8.00
N ILE A 21 -8.22 -0.17 8.02
CA ILE A 21 -7.70 -1.12 9.03
C ILE A 21 -7.86 -0.54 10.43
N HIS A 22 -7.57 0.74 10.62
CA HIS A 22 -7.68 1.40 11.92
C HIS A 22 -9.13 1.45 12.41
N VAL A 23 -10.05 1.87 11.54
CA VAL A 23 -11.50 1.89 11.81
C VAL A 23 -12.01 0.48 12.10
N LEU A 24 -11.63 -0.51 11.29
CA LEU A 24 -12.01 -1.90 11.53
C LEU A 24 -11.46 -2.38 12.88
N MET A 25 -10.19 -2.12 13.21
CA MET A 25 -9.63 -2.50 14.51
C MET A 25 -10.38 -1.86 15.69
N GLN A 26 -10.87 -0.63 15.55
CA GLN A 26 -11.59 0.06 16.62
C GLN A 26 -13.06 -0.36 16.74
N HIS A 27 -13.73 -0.60 15.61
CA HIS A 27 -15.18 -0.82 15.57
C HIS A 27 -15.58 -2.28 15.33
N SER A 28 -14.65 -3.15 14.97
CA SER A 28 -14.93 -4.54 14.57
C SER A 28 -13.78 -5.49 14.90
N ASN A 29 -14.06 -6.52 15.70
CA ASN A 29 -13.10 -7.62 15.93
C ASN A 29 -12.99 -8.59 14.73
N ASN A 30 -13.20 -8.09 13.50
CA ASN A 30 -13.17 -8.90 12.29
C ASN A 30 -11.72 -9.15 11.87
N GLU A 31 -11.02 -9.98 12.64
CA GLU A 31 -9.60 -10.31 12.46
C GLU A 31 -9.28 -10.82 11.05
N LEU A 32 -10.21 -11.54 10.41
CA LEU A 32 -10.06 -12.02 9.04
C LEU A 32 -9.98 -10.87 8.03
N GLU A 33 -10.85 -9.87 8.17
CA GLU A 33 -10.85 -8.68 7.32
C GLU A 33 -9.58 -7.86 7.53
N ILE A 34 -9.19 -7.66 8.80
CA ILE A 34 -7.96 -6.95 9.17
C ILE A 34 -6.72 -7.65 8.57
N ARG A 35 -6.66 -8.99 8.65
CA ARG A 35 -5.57 -9.78 8.04
C ARG A 35 -5.54 -9.64 6.52
N ARG A 36 -6.72 -9.64 5.85
CA ARG A 36 -6.83 -9.41 4.40
C ARG A 36 -6.33 -8.02 4.01
N LEU A 37 -6.79 -6.98 4.72
CA LEU A 37 -6.39 -5.61 4.45
C LEU A 37 -4.89 -5.38 4.70
N LYS A 38 -4.31 -5.96 5.76
CA LYS A 38 -2.86 -5.93 5.99
C LYS A 38 -2.08 -6.58 4.84
N LYS A 39 -2.56 -7.71 4.30
CA LYS A 39 -1.96 -8.34 3.11
C LYS A 39 -2.08 -7.45 1.86
N LEU A 40 -3.21 -6.79 1.66
CA LEU A 40 -3.39 -5.85 0.55
C LEU A 40 -2.48 -4.63 0.68
N LYS A 41 -2.37 -4.08 1.90
CA LYS A 41 -1.44 -2.99 2.24
C LYS A 41 0.01 -3.37 1.91
N LEU A 42 0.44 -4.57 2.31
CA LEU A 42 1.78 -5.08 1.99
C LEU A 42 2.00 -5.18 0.48
N LYS A 43 1.05 -5.77 -0.26
CA LYS A 43 1.14 -5.88 -1.73
C LYS A 43 1.25 -4.51 -2.42
N LEU A 44 0.50 -3.51 -1.95
CA LEU A 44 0.59 -2.15 -2.49
C LEU A 44 1.94 -1.52 -2.21
N LYS A 45 2.48 -1.70 -1.00
CA LYS A 45 3.84 -1.26 -0.69
C LYS A 45 4.85 -1.94 -1.61
N ASP A 46 4.80 -3.26 -1.77
CA ASP A 46 5.71 -4.00 -2.67
C ASP A 46 5.59 -3.52 -4.12
N HIS A 47 4.37 -3.23 -4.57
CA HIS A 47 4.13 -2.71 -5.92
C HIS A 47 4.70 -1.30 -6.09
N ILE A 48 4.58 -0.43 -5.08
CA ILE A 48 5.21 0.90 -5.06
C ILE A 48 6.74 0.74 -5.08
N ASP A 49 7.30 -0.10 -4.21
CA ASP A 49 8.73 -0.42 -4.15
C ASP A 49 9.25 -0.91 -5.51
N GLN A 50 8.51 -1.80 -6.18
CA GLN A 50 8.86 -2.31 -7.52
C GLN A 50 8.81 -1.20 -8.60
N LEU A 51 7.81 -0.33 -8.56
CA LEU A 51 7.70 0.80 -9.49
C LEU A 51 8.79 1.84 -9.25
N GLU A 52 9.10 2.15 -7.99
CA GLU A 52 10.19 3.05 -7.61
C GLU A 52 11.55 2.47 -8.03
N ARG A 53 11.77 1.17 -7.84
CA ARG A 53 12.96 0.45 -8.35
C ARG A 53 13.02 0.42 -9.87
N SER A 54 11.89 0.34 -10.56
CA SER A 54 11.86 0.37 -12.04
C SER A 54 12.07 1.79 -12.59
N GLN A 55 11.71 2.82 -11.82
CA GLN A 55 11.97 4.23 -12.13
C GLN A 55 13.42 4.64 -11.85
N THR A 56 14.08 3.96 -10.92
CA THR A 56 15.47 4.21 -10.52
C THR A 56 16.33 3.06 -11.07
N PRO A 57 16.83 3.12 -12.32
CA PRO A 57 17.88 2.19 -12.70
C PRO A 57 19.04 2.41 -11.73
N ASP A 58 19.54 1.33 -11.15
CA ASP A 58 20.62 1.28 -10.16
C ASP A 58 20.24 1.59 -8.69
N ILE A 59 20.11 0.54 -7.86
CA ILE A 59 21.17 0.03 -6.96
C ILE A 59 20.59 -1.18 -6.20
N PRO A 60 21.19 -2.39 -6.31
CA PRO A 60 20.82 -3.54 -5.50
C PRO A 60 21.44 -3.39 -4.09
N ALA A 61 20.66 -3.72 -3.06
CA ALA A 61 21.14 -3.97 -1.70
C ALA A 61 20.52 -5.27 -1.19
#